data_AF-A0A4Q0B1W3-F1
#
_entry.id   AF-A0A4Q0B1W3-F1
#
_cell.length_a   1.000
_cell.length_b   1.000
_cell.length_c   1.000
_cell.angle_alpha   90.00
_cell.angle_beta   90.00
_cell.angle_gamma   90.00
#
_symmetry.space_group_name_H-M   'P 1'
#
loop_
_entity.id
_entity.type
_entity.pdbx_description
1 polymer ?
#
loop_
_entity_poly.entity_id
_entity_poly.type
_entity_poly.pdbx_seq_one_letter_code
_entity_poly.pdbx_strand_id
1 'polypeptide(L)'
;MKEILIGKLLEYIRDNNPDILFDLEAKDKLRVWLYDKVSTAGPLIKQLKNSSRPEYIIVETCLQEITKELRPSRYNYILNILETEFENDYKQLLQSGLLQHEVVNMISFCNSTFDDLVFAEENEDNQFIRYAITGAVSEYLESNRVNESVSNELQQSAKT
;
A
#
# COMPACT_ATOMS: atom_id res chain seq x y z
N MET A 1 -1.08 -20.69 -16.25
CA MET A 1 0.06 -19.96 -15.64
C MET A 1 0.00 -18.44 -15.79
N LYS A 2 0.11 -17.81 -16.97
CA LYS A 2 0.09 -16.33 -17.06
C LYS A 2 -1.16 -15.70 -16.43
N GLU A 3 -2.34 -16.18 -16.79
CA GLU A 3 -3.60 -15.73 -16.18
C GLU A 3 -3.68 -15.99 -14.67
N ILE A 4 -3.07 -17.08 -14.19
CA ILE A 4 -2.97 -17.38 -12.74
C ILE A 4 -2.10 -16.34 -12.04
N LEU A 5 -0.96 -15.98 -12.64
CA LEU A 5 -0.06 -14.95 -12.11
C LEU A 5 -0.72 -13.56 -12.13
N ILE A 6 -1.51 -13.24 -13.16
CA ILE A 6 -2.27 -11.98 -13.21
C ILE A 6 -3.26 -11.91 -12.05
N GLY A 7 -4.05 -12.97 -11.83
CA GLY A 7 -4.99 -13.05 -10.71
C GLY A 7 -4.28 -12.88 -9.36
N LYS A 8 -3.16 -13.59 -9.17
CA LYS A 8 -2.38 -13.51 -7.93
C LYS A 8 -1.68 -12.16 -7.72
N LEU A 9 -1.20 -11.52 -8.78
CA LEU A 9 -0.63 -10.18 -8.69
C LEU A 9 -1.70 -9.16 -8.32
N LEU A 10 -2.90 -9.28 -8.89
CA LEU A 10 -4.04 -8.42 -8.53
C LEU A 10 -4.44 -8.60 -7.05
N GLU A 11 -4.52 -9.84 -6.57
CA GLU A 11 -4.74 -10.12 -5.14
C GLU A 11 -3.62 -9.50 -4.29
N TYR A 12 -2.36 -9.70 -4.68
CA TYR A 12 -1.22 -9.17 -3.96
C TYR A 12 -1.28 -7.64 -3.81
N ILE A 13 -1.50 -6.88 -4.90
CA ILE A 13 -1.54 -5.41 -4.82
C ILE A 13 -2.79 -4.90 -4.12
N ARG A 14 -3.90 -5.63 -4.17
CA ARG A 14 -5.11 -5.26 -3.41
C ARG A 14 -4.83 -5.26 -1.91
N ASP A 15 -4.11 -6.26 -1.44
CA ASP A 15 -3.86 -6.46 -0.01
C ASP A 15 -2.65 -5.65 0.48
N ASN A 16 -1.64 -5.46 -0.37
CA ASN A 16 -0.36 -4.89 0.04
C ASN A 16 -0.06 -3.50 -0.56
N ASN A 17 -0.64 -3.13 -1.69
CA ASN A 17 -0.33 -1.86 -2.36
C ASN A 17 -1.59 -1.21 -2.95
N PRO A 18 -2.65 -0.99 -2.15
CA PRO A 18 -3.89 -0.43 -2.65
C PRO A 18 -3.73 1.00 -3.18
N ASP A 19 -2.71 1.72 -2.73
CA ASP A 19 -2.29 3.01 -3.29
C ASP A 19 -1.91 2.88 -4.78
N ILE A 20 -1.12 1.85 -5.13
CA ILE A 20 -0.76 1.56 -6.52
C ILE A 20 -1.99 1.10 -7.31
N LEU A 21 -2.83 0.25 -6.71
CA LEU A 21 -4.06 -0.22 -7.35
C LEU A 21 -4.98 0.95 -7.73
N PHE A 22 -5.27 1.84 -6.79
CA PHE A 22 -6.16 2.98 -7.02
C PHE A 22 -5.59 3.97 -8.05
N ASP A 23 -4.29 4.25 -7.99
CA ASP A 23 -3.63 5.10 -8.99
C ASP A 23 -3.73 4.51 -10.41
N LEU A 24 -3.53 3.19 -10.53
CA LEU A 24 -3.65 2.47 -11.81
C LEU A 24 -5.08 2.43 -12.33
N GLU A 25 -6.07 2.25 -11.46
CA GLU A 25 -7.50 2.28 -11.83
C GLU A 25 -7.92 3.68 -12.27
N ALA A 26 -7.54 4.71 -11.51
CA ALA A 26 -7.85 6.10 -11.85
C ALA A 26 -7.25 6.53 -13.21
N LYS A 27 -6.12 5.92 -13.60
CA LYS A 27 -5.44 6.16 -14.88
C LYS A 27 -5.89 5.23 -16.02
N ASP A 28 -6.83 4.31 -15.78
CA ASP A 28 -7.22 3.23 -16.70
C ASP A 28 -6.02 2.41 -17.22
N LYS A 29 -5.04 2.17 -16.34
CA LYS A 29 -3.76 1.49 -16.65
C LYS A 29 -3.61 0.14 -15.99
N LEU A 30 -4.49 -0.23 -15.06
CA LEU A 30 -4.39 -1.47 -14.26
C LEU A 30 -4.16 -2.71 -15.13
N ARG A 31 -5.01 -2.91 -16.15
CA ARG A 31 -4.91 -4.10 -17.01
C ARG A 31 -3.56 -4.18 -17.69
N VAL A 32 -3.11 -3.09 -18.32
CA VAL A 32 -1.83 -3.06 -19.05
C VAL A 32 -0.67 -3.32 -18.10
N TRP A 33 -0.67 -2.66 -16.93
CA TRP A 33 0.37 -2.83 -15.92
C TRP A 33 0.48 -4.28 -15.42
N LEU A 34 -0.64 -4.95 -15.14
CA LEU A 34 -0.64 -6.37 -14.73
C LEU A 34 -0.04 -7.28 -15.79
N TYR A 35 -0.42 -7.10 -17.07
CA TYR A 35 0.13 -7.90 -18.17
C TYR A 35 1.62 -7.66 -18.38
N ASP A 36 2.07 -6.40 -18.28
CA ASP A 36 3.48 -6.04 -18.44
C ASP A 36 4.32 -6.60 -17.30
N LYS A 37 3.89 -6.43 -16.05
CA LYS A 37 4.59 -6.96 -14.87
C LYS A 37 4.67 -8.49 -14.90
N VAL A 38 3.60 -9.20 -15.27
CA VAL A 38 3.64 -10.68 -15.40
C VAL A 38 4.50 -11.14 -16.57
N SER A 39 4.63 -10.32 -17.62
CA SER A 39 5.45 -10.67 -18.78
C SER A 39 6.95 -10.70 -18.46
N THR A 40 7.40 -9.96 -17.45
CA THR A 40 8.81 -9.99 -16.98
C THR A 40 9.20 -11.34 -16.39
N ALA A 41 8.23 -12.13 -15.88
CA ALA A 41 8.47 -13.48 -15.36
C ALA A 41 8.72 -14.54 -16.46
N GLY A 42 8.54 -14.21 -17.74
CA GLY A 42 8.66 -15.15 -18.86
C GLY A 42 9.94 -16.00 -18.88
N PRO A 43 11.14 -15.40 -18.75
CA PRO A 43 12.40 -16.13 -18.67
C PRO A 43 12.45 -17.09 -17.46
N LEU A 44 12.02 -16.64 -16.29
CA LEU A 44 12.02 -17.44 -15.05
C LEU A 44 11.06 -18.63 -15.15
N ILE A 45 9.85 -18.42 -15.70
CA ILE A 45 8.89 -19.49 -16.00
C ILE A 45 9.54 -20.56 -16.87
N LYS A 46 10.23 -20.17 -17.94
CA LYS A 46 10.89 -21.11 -18.87
C LYS A 46 11.99 -21.89 -18.15
N GLN A 47 12.82 -21.22 -17.37
CA GLN A 47 13.88 -21.84 -16.58
C GLN A 47 13.31 -22.89 -15.61
N LEU A 48 12.30 -22.53 -14.81
CA LEU A 48 11.77 -23.43 -13.79
C LEU A 48 11.00 -24.62 -14.38
N LYS A 49 10.31 -24.43 -15.52
CA LYS A 49 9.70 -25.53 -16.28
C LYS A 49 10.76 -26.53 -16.79
N ASN A 50 11.88 -26.04 -17.30
CA ASN A 50 12.96 -26.90 -17.78
C ASN A 50 13.63 -27.68 -16.64
N SER A 51 13.57 -27.18 -15.41
CA SER A 51 14.01 -27.87 -14.20
C SER A 51 12.94 -28.80 -13.60
N SER A 52 11.85 -29.10 -14.32
CA SER A 52 10.74 -29.97 -13.88
C SER A 52 10.13 -29.57 -12.54
N ARG A 53 10.11 -28.26 -12.23
CA ARG A 53 9.48 -27.77 -11.00
C ARG A 53 7.95 -27.92 -11.10
N PRO A 54 7.25 -28.28 -10.00
CA PRO A 54 5.80 -28.27 -9.97
C PRO A 54 5.21 -26.89 -10.26
N GLU A 55 4.07 -26.82 -10.93
CA GLU A 55 3.47 -25.53 -11.36
C GLU A 55 3.21 -24.57 -10.19
N TYR A 56 2.78 -25.05 -9.03
CA TYR A 56 2.54 -24.20 -7.85
C TYR A 56 3.81 -23.52 -7.35
N ILE A 57 4.96 -24.23 -7.36
CA ILE A 57 6.27 -23.65 -7.02
C ILE A 57 6.66 -22.58 -8.05
N ILE A 58 6.44 -22.86 -9.34
CA ILE A 58 6.75 -21.89 -10.40
C ILE A 58 5.96 -20.60 -10.20
N VAL A 59 4.66 -20.72 -9.93
CA VAL A 59 3.77 -19.57 -9.70
C VAL A 59 4.22 -18.77 -8.48
N GLU A 60 4.50 -19.43 -7.37
CA GLU A 60 4.96 -18.75 -6.14
C GLU A 60 6.29 -18.03 -6.33
N THR A 61 7.30 -18.71 -6.92
CA THR A 61 8.60 -18.10 -7.20
C THR A 61 8.49 -16.92 -8.17
N CYS A 62 7.67 -17.04 -9.21
CA CYS A 62 7.45 -15.94 -10.15
C CYS A 62 6.72 -14.77 -9.48
N LEU A 63 5.75 -15.04 -8.60
CA LEU A 63 5.06 -13.98 -7.87
C LEU A 63 6.03 -13.21 -6.97
N GLN A 64 6.89 -13.91 -6.21
CA GLN A 64 7.93 -13.30 -5.38
C GLN A 64 8.87 -12.40 -6.20
N GLU A 65 9.28 -12.85 -7.38
CA GLU A 65 10.17 -12.08 -8.25
C GLU A 65 9.49 -10.81 -8.78
N ILE A 66 8.26 -10.92 -9.31
CA ILE A 66 7.58 -9.76 -9.91
C ILE A 66 7.09 -8.75 -8.88
N THR A 67 6.91 -9.13 -7.61
CA THR A 67 6.51 -8.22 -6.53
C THR A 67 7.70 -7.70 -5.72
N LYS A 68 8.94 -8.09 -6.04
CA LYS A 68 10.13 -7.69 -5.29
C LYS A 68 10.24 -6.18 -5.08
N GLU A 69 10.02 -5.40 -6.14
CA GLU A 69 10.10 -3.93 -6.11
C GLU A 69 8.91 -3.26 -5.39
N LEU A 70 7.87 -4.02 -5.04
CA LEU A 70 6.69 -3.52 -4.32
C LEU A 70 6.83 -3.67 -2.79
N ARG A 71 7.95 -4.23 -2.35
CA ARG A 71 8.27 -4.48 -0.95
C ARG A 71 9.39 -3.54 -0.49
N PRO A 72 9.32 -3.08 0.76
CA PRO A 72 8.26 -3.30 1.73
C PRO A 72 7.04 -2.44 1.38
N SER A 73 5.86 -2.88 1.82
CA SER A 73 4.62 -2.16 1.55
C SER A 73 4.52 -0.93 2.46
N ARG A 74 4.49 0.27 1.87
CA ARG A 74 4.18 1.52 2.59
C ARG A 74 2.80 1.46 3.25
N TYR A 75 1.83 0.84 2.60
CA TYR A 75 0.47 0.65 3.13
C TYR A 75 0.47 -0.18 4.40
N ASN A 76 1.06 -1.37 4.38
CA ASN A 76 1.13 -2.25 5.54
C ASN A 76 1.96 -1.61 6.67
N TYR A 77 2.99 -0.84 6.31
CA TYR A 77 3.80 -0.11 7.28
C TYR A 77 2.99 0.96 8.03
N ILE A 78 2.26 1.83 7.31
CA ILE A 78 1.37 2.81 7.95
C ILE A 78 0.26 2.11 8.73
N LEU A 79 -0.31 1.03 8.19
CA LEU A 79 -1.35 0.26 8.87
C LEU A 79 -0.87 -0.27 10.23
N ASN A 80 0.37 -0.79 10.28
CA ASN A 80 0.99 -1.23 11.53
C ASN A 80 1.23 -0.06 12.51
N ILE A 81 1.68 1.10 12.01
CA ILE A 81 1.84 2.31 12.84
C ILE A 81 0.49 2.74 13.42
N LEU A 82 -0.58 2.76 12.62
CA LEU A 82 -1.92 3.10 13.10
C LEU A 82 -2.39 2.12 14.18
N GLU A 83 -2.23 0.82 13.95
CA GLU A 83 -2.67 -0.20 14.90
C GLU A 83 -1.90 -0.12 16.23
N THR A 84 -0.60 0.20 16.19
CA THR A 84 0.27 0.15 17.37
C THR A 84 0.44 1.48 18.11
N GLU A 85 0.44 2.62 17.40
CA GLU A 85 0.69 3.94 17.96
C GLU A 85 -0.56 4.83 18.00
N PHE A 86 -1.54 4.58 17.12
CA PHE A 86 -2.76 5.39 16.97
C PHE A 86 -4.04 4.55 17.04
N GLU A 87 -4.09 3.62 18.00
CA GLU A 87 -5.13 2.57 18.09
C GLU A 87 -6.58 3.13 18.05
N ASN A 88 -6.82 4.30 18.64
CA ASN A 88 -8.14 4.93 18.63
C ASN A 88 -8.55 5.38 17.22
N ASP A 89 -7.65 6.05 16.50
CA ASP A 89 -7.88 6.47 15.11
C ASP A 89 -8.06 5.25 14.20
N TYR A 90 -7.21 4.22 14.38
CA TYR A 90 -7.34 2.95 13.66
C TYR A 90 -8.73 2.33 13.83
N LYS A 91 -9.22 2.21 15.07
CA LYS A 91 -10.56 1.65 15.36
C LYS A 91 -11.68 2.49 14.76
N GLN A 92 -11.58 3.82 14.83
CA GLN A 92 -12.58 4.73 14.24
C GLN A 92 -12.63 4.60 12.71
N LEU A 93 -11.47 4.56 12.06
CA LEU A 93 -11.36 4.36 10.62
C LEU A 93 -11.87 2.99 10.17
N LEU A 94 -11.59 1.95 10.97
CA LEU A 94 -12.09 0.60 10.71
C LEU A 94 -13.62 0.54 10.83
N GLN A 95 -14.19 1.11 11.90
CA GLN A 95 -15.65 1.12 12.13
C GLN A 95 -16.42 1.94 11.10
N SER A 96 -15.81 3.01 10.58
CA SER A 96 -16.39 3.84 9.51
C SER A 96 -16.22 3.24 8.11
N GLY A 97 -15.41 2.20 7.95
CA GLY A 97 -15.08 1.60 6.65
C GLY A 97 -14.15 2.46 5.79
N LEU A 98 -13.49 3.47 6.38
CA LEU A 98 -12.62 4.42 5.67
C LEU A 98 -11.14 4.06 5.77
N LEU A 99 -10.77 3.05 6.56
CA LEU A 99 -9.37 2.69 6.84
C LEU A 99 -8.48 2.59 5.60
N GLN A 100 -8.90 1.83 4.58
CA GLN A 100 -8.08 1.66 3.38
C GLN A 100 -7.86 2.99 2.64
N HIS A 101 -8.91 3.80 2.50
CA HIS A 101 -8.84 5.10 1.83
C HIS A 101 -7.93 6.07 2.59
N GLU A 102 -8.11 6.15 3.91
CA GLU A 102 -7.32 7.07 4.73
C GLU A 102 -5.86 6.66 4.82
N VAL A 103 -5.54 5.37 4.86
CA VAL A 103 -4.14 4.93 4.77
C VAL A 103 -3.53 5.32 3.43
N VAL A 104 -4.26 5.21 2.30
CA VAL A 104 -3.75 5.66 0.99
C VAL A 104 -3.50 7.18 0.97
N ASN A 105 -4.36 7.97 1.62
CA ASN A 105 -4.13 9.41 1.77
C ASN A 105 -2.91 9.70 2.66
N MET A 106 -2.73 8.95 3.75
CA MET A 106 -1.54 9.06 4.62
C MET A 106 -0.25 8.71 3.86
N ILE A 107 -0.25 7.68 3.01
CA ILE A 107 0.90 7.38 2.14
C ILE A 107 1.22 8.59 1.27
N SER A 108 0.20 9.18 0.65
CA SER A 108 0.37 10.35 -0.21
C SER A 108 0.97 11.54 0.56
N PHE A 109 0.53 11.76 1.80
CA PHE A 109 1.08 12.77 2.70
C PHE A 109 2.53 12.45 3.13
N CYS A 110 2.85 11.19 3.39
CA CYS A 110 4.16 10.74 3.87
C CYS A 110 5.18 10.47 2.74
N ASN A 111 4.81 10.64 1.47
CA ASN A 111 5.65 10.22 0.33
C ASN A 111 7.05 10.84 0.37
N SER A 112 7.16 12.15 0.64
CA SER A 112 8.48 12.80 0.76
C SER A 112 9.32 12.19 1.87
N THR A 113 8.71 11.87 3.02
CA THR A 113 9.42 11.26 4.15
C THR A 113 9.90 9.84 3.80
N PHE A 114 9.07 9.03 3.14
CA PHE A 114 9.51 7.71 2.67
C PHE A 114 10.65 7.80 1.65
N ASP A 115 10.58 8.75 0.73
CA ASP A 115 11.55 8.93 -0.34
C ASP A 115 12.89 9.46 0.20
N ASP A 116 12.86 10.46 1.09
CA ASP A 116 14.05 11.05 1.73
C ASP A 116 14.80 10.03 2.61
N LEU A 117 14.08 9.10 3.22
CA LEU A 117 14.63 8.03 4.05
C LEU A 117 15.02 6.77 3.26
N VAL A 118 14.73 6.74 1.96
CA VAL A 118 14.99 5.61 1.07
C VAL A 118 14.43 4.31 1.67
N PHE A 119 13.15 4.31 2.02
CA PHE A 119 12.48 3.18 2.67
C PHE A 119 12.52 1.91 1.79
N ALA A 120 13.06 0.82 2.34
CA ALA A 120 13.35 -0.44 1.65
C ALA A 120 13.38 -1.63 2.64
N GLU A 121 13.42 -2.87 2.13
CA GLU A 121 13.30 -4.09 2.96
C GLU A 121 14.48 -4.16 3.96
N GLU A 122 15.63 -3.61 3.57
CA GLU A 122 16.84 -3.60 4.39
C GLU A 122 16.79 -2.65 5.59
N ASN A 123 15.87 -1.69 5.59
CA ASN A 123 15.77 -0.66 6.62
C ASN A 123 14.37 -0.49 7.23
N GLU A 124 13.43 -1.38 6.93
CA GLU A 124 12.05 -1.27 7.43
C GLU A 124 11.95 -1.27 8.97
N ASP A 125 12.83 -2.03 9.63
CA ASP A 125 12.93 -2.12 11.10
C ASP A 125 13.75 -0.98 11.73
N ASN A 126 14.20 0.00 10.94
CA ASN A 126 14.98 1.11 11.46
C ASN A 126 14.10 2.03 12.33
N GLN A 127 14.43 2.12 13.61
CA GLN A 127 13.68 2.93 14.57
C GLN A 127 13.59 4.43 14.19
N PHE A 128 14.62 4.99 13.54
CA PHE A 128 14.59 6.37 13.07
C PHE A 128 13.53 6.56 11.98
N ILE A 129 13.44 5.63 11.02
CA ILE A 129 12.40 5.64 9.99
C ILE A 129 11.03 5.53 10.64
N ARG A 130 10.88 4.60 11.59
CA ARG A 130 9.63 4.43 12.33
C ARG A 130 9.18 5.73 12.99
N TYR A 131 10.05 6.40 13.75
CA TYR A 131 9.70 7.68 14.38
C TYR A 131 9.36 8.78 13.38
N ALA A 132 10.11 8.89 12.28
CA ALA A 132 9.85 9.92 11.26
C ALA A 132 8.48 9.72 10.60
N ILE A 133 8.14 8.48 10.23
CA ILE A 133 6.83 8.16 9.63
C ILE A 133 5.70 8.28 10.66
N THR A 134 5.90 7.83 11.91
CA THR A 134 4.94 8.06 13.00
C THR A 134 4.64 9.54 13.19
N GLY A 135 5.66 10.40 13.14
CA GLY A 135 5.49 11.85 13.22
C GLY A 135 4.65 12.42 12.08
N ALA A 136 4.93 12.01 10.84
CA ALA A 136 4.17 12.44 9.67
C ALA A 136 2.71 11.95 9.70
N VAL A 137 2.46 10.72 10.18
CA VAL A 137 1.09 10.20 10.39
C VAL A 137 0.34 11.01 11.45
N SER A 138 1.01 11.39 12.56
CA SER A 138 0.41 12.25 13.58
C SER A 138 -0.03 13.59 12.99
N GLU A 139 0.84 14.21 12.19
CA GLU A 139 0.57 15.51 11.56
C GLU A 139 -0.62 15.44 10.57
N TYR A 140 -0.73 14.35 9.81
CA TYR A 140 -1.90 14.08 8.96
C TYR A 140 -3.20 13.97 9.78
N LEU A 141 -3.19 13.14 10.83
CA LEU A 141 -4.37 12.92 11.68
C LEU A 141 -4.82 14.22 12.37
N GLU A 142 -3.88 15.01 12.86
CA GLU A 142 -4.16 16.32 13.46
C GLU A 142 -4.75 17.31 12.45
N SER A 143 -4.19 17.37 11.23
CA SER A 143 -4.68 18.24 10.16
C SER A 143 -6.13 17.93 9.76
N ASN A 144 -6.49 16.65 9.69
CA ASN A 144 -7.86 16.24 9.35
C ASN A 144 -8.87 16.55 10.47
N ARG A 145 -8.49 16.42 11.75
CA ARG A 145 -9.37 16.77 12.88
C ARG A 145 -9.73 18.25 12.90
N VAL A 146 -8.79 19.12 12.54
CA VAL A 146 -9.03 20.58 12.45
C VAL A 146 -9.99 20.92 11.30
N ASN A 147 -9.92 20.21 10.18
CA ASN A 147 -10.85 20.43 9.06
C ASN A 147 -12.29 19.99 9.39
N GLU A 148 -12.46 18.90 10.16
CA GLU A 148 -13.77 18.46 10.63
C GLU A 148 -14.41 19.44 11.63
N SER A 149 -13.62 20.00 12.57
CA SER A 149 -14.16 20.95 13.55
C SER A 149 -14.63 22.24 12.89
N VAL A 150 -13.84 22.82 11.98
CA VAL A 150 -14.21 24.04 11.22
C VAL A 150 -15.46 23.81 10.37
N SER A 151 -15.57 22.65 9.72
CA SER A 151 -16.75 22.31 8.90
C SER A 151 -18.03 22.22 9.75
N ASN A 152 -17.94 21.65 10.95
CA ASN A 152 -19.07 21.52 11.87
C ASN A 152 -19.50 22.88 12.46
N GLU A 153 -18.56 23.78 12.79
CA GLU A 153 -18.86 25.13 13.28
C GLU A 153 -19.56 26.00 12.22
N LEU A 154 -19.12 25.91 10.96
CA LEU A 154 -19.75 26.60 9.84
C LEU A 154 -21.18 26.10 9.58
N GLN A 155 -21.43 24.79 9.71
CA GLN A 155 -22.78 24.22 9.58
C GLN A 155 -23.73 24.60 10.73
N GLN A 156 -23.22 24.83 11.94
CA GLN A 156 -24.03 25.28 13.07
C GLN A 156 -24.39 26.77 12.97
N SER A 157 -23.45 27.62 12.56
CA SER A 157 -23.70 29.06 12.40
C SER A 157 -24.74 29.39 11.32
N ALA A 158 -24.82 28.60 10.24
CA ALA A 158 -25.78 28.78 9.15
C ALA A 158 -27.22 28.34 9.48
N LYS A 159 -27.47 27.78 10.67
CA LYS A 159 -28.80 27.33 11.13
C LYS A 159 -29.47 28.29 12.13
N THR A 160 -28.89 29.48 12.33
CA THR A 160 -29.40 30.53 13.24
C THR A 160 -29.85 31.75 12.45
#